data_AF-A0A386H303-F1
#
_entry.id   AF-A0A386H303-F1
#
_cell.length_a   1.000
_cell.length_b   1.000
_cell.length_c   1.000
_cell.angle_alpha   90.00
_cell.angle_beta   90.00
_cell.angle_gamma   90.00
#
_symmetry.space_group_name_H-M   'P 1'
#
loop_
_entity.id
_entity.type
_entity.pdbx_description
1 polymer ?
#
loop_
_entity_poly.entity_id
_entity_poly.type
_entity_poly.pdbx_seq_one_letter_code
_entity_poly.pdbx_strand_id
1 'polypeptide(L)'
;MSVQIYQNPEFKIYKAGGDYIIHNTHKKFKEGHTHVKKYDICMVMIKLIRRKQIPKSKSKYFRESLIRLSDDRNYIDKISNI
;
A
#
# COMPACT_ATOMS: atom_id res chain seq x y z
N MET A 1 10.31 -17.81 4.61
CA MET A 1 10.66 -16.82 5.67
C MET A 1 10.50 -15.42 5.08
N SER A 2 9.88 -14.48 5.80
CA SER A 2 9.80 -13.08 5.39
C SER A 2 10.76 -12.24 6.23
N VAL A 3 11.37 -11.23 5.60
CA VAL A 3 12.32 -10.31 6.26
C VAL A 3 11.76 -8.91 6.17
N GLN A 4 11.63 -8.21 7.30
CA GLN A 4 11.28 -6.78 7.29
C GLN A 4 12.45 -5.98 6.72
N ILE A 5 12.21 -5.17 5.69
CA ILE A 5 13.26 -4.41 4.98
C ILE A 5 13.05 -2.89 5.06
N TYR A 6 11.86 -2.45 5.46
CA TYR A 6 11.54 -1.04 5.62
C TYR A 6 10.48 -0.87 6.70
N GLN A 7 10.57 0.22 7.44
CA GLN A 7 9.58 0.64 8.41
C GLN A 7 9.56 2.17 8.49
N ASN A 8 8.36 2.72 8.57
CA ASN A 8 8.10 4.06 9.11
C ASN A 8 6.94 3.95 10.12
N PRO A 9 6.45 5.06 10.71
CA PRO A 9 5.36 4.99 11.70
C PRO A 9 4.08 4.32 11.18
N GLU A 10 3.73 4.56 9.91
CA GLU A 10 2.45 4.17 9.31
C GLU A 10 2.53 2.83 8.52
N PHE A 11 3.71 2.44 8.05
CA PHE A 11 3.88 1.34 7.10
C PHE A 11 5.13 0.49 7.39
N LYS A 12 4.99 -0.81 7.15
CA LYS A 12 6.08 -1.78 7.11
C LYS A 12 6.13 -2.47 5.75
N ILE A 13 7.33 -2.79 5.29
CA ILE A 13 7.53 -3.63 4.10
C ILE A 13 8.34 -4.86 4.47
N TYR A 14 7.84 -6.01 4.05
CA TYR A 14 8.47 -7.31 4.21
C TYR A 14 8.82 -7.88 2.84
N LYS A 15 10.03 -8.41 2.70
CA LYS A 15 10.41 -9.24 1.54
C LYS A 15 9.96 -10.67 1.82
N ALA A 16 9.11 -11.22 0.97
CA ALA A 16 8.54 -12.57 1.11
C ALA A 16 8.76 -13.34 -0.19
N GLY A 17 9.85 -14.10 -0.25
CA GLY A 17 10.27 -14.81 -1.46
C GLY A 17 10.63 -13.83 -2.58
N GLY A 18 9.97 -13.98 -3.74
CA GLY A 18 10.15 -13.10 -4.90
C GLY A 18 9.38 -11.78 -4.85
N ASP A 19 8.51 -11.61 -3.85
CA ASP A 19 7.59 -10.48 -3.75
C ASP A 19 7.83 -9.65 -2.48
N TYR A 20 7.13 -8.52 -2.40
CA TYR A 20 7.10 -7.62 -1.27
C TYR A 20 5.69 -7.53 -0.71
N ILE A 21 5.59 -7.44 0.60
CA ILE A 21 4.34 -7.21 1.32
C ILE A 21 4.44 -5.85 1.96
N ILE A 22 3.52 -4.95 1.64
CA ILE A 22 3.35 -3.68 2.33
C ILE A 22 2.15 -3.78 3.26
N HIS A 23 2.29 -3.28 4.49
CA HIS A 23 1.26 -3.32 5.52
C HIS A 23 1.14 -1.95 6.19
N ASN A 24 -0.08 -1.42 6.29
CA ASN A 24 -0.39 -0.27 7.14
C ASN A 24 -0.50 -0.72 8.61
N THR A 25 0.40 -0.24 9.46
CA THR A 25 0.51 -0.61 10.88
C THR A 25 -0.70 -0.19 11.71
N HIS A 26 -1.48 0.79 11.25
CA HIS A 26 -2.73 1.21 11.90
C HIS A 26 -3.88 0.22 11.67
N LYS A 27 -3.71 -0.74 10.75
CA LYS A 27 -4.73 -1.73 10.38
C LYS A 27 -4.27 -3.14 10.77
N LYS A 28 -5.23 -4.04 11.01
CA LYS A 28 -4.94 -5.47 11.18
C LYS A 28 -4.28 -6.00 9.91
N PHE A 29 -3.24 -6.82 10.07
CA PHE A 29 -2.48 -7.35 8.93
C PHE A 29 -3.41 -7.94 7.86
N LYS A 30 -4.36 -8.82 8.24
CA LYS A 30 -5.32 -9.47 7.33
C LYS A 30 -6.05 -8.53 6.36
N GLU A 31 -6.29 -7.28 6.76
CA GLU A 31 -7.09 -6.29 6.00
C GLU A 31 -6.25 -5.15 5.44
N GLY A 32 -5.09 -4.88 6.06
CA GLY A 32 -4.26 -3.71 5.81
C GLY A 32 -2.98 -3.99 5.01
N HIS A 33 -2.89 -5.11 4.28
CA HIS A 33 -1.70 -5.46 3.49
C HIS A 33 -2.01 -5.70 2.01
N THR A 34 -0.99 -5.59 1.18
CA THR A 34 -1.03 -6.04 -0.21
C THR A 34 0.32 -6.60 -0.65
N HIS A 35 0.31 -7.45 -1.67
CA HIS A 35 1.49 -8.02 -2.30
C HIS A 35 1.88 -7.24 -3.54
N VAL A 36 3.17 -7.02 -3.72
CA VAL A 36 3.72 -6.19 -4.78
C VAL A 36 5.00 -6.83 -5.32
N LYS A 37 5.16 -6.89 -6.64
CA LYS A 37 6.31 -7.55 -7.29
C LYS A 37 7.63 -6.78 -7.18
N LYS A 38 7.57 -5.45 -7.02
CA LYS A 38 8.75 -4.57 -7.03
C LYS A 38 8.72 -3.64 -5.83
N TYR A 39 9.86 -3.49 -5.16
CA TYR A 39 10.01 -2.62 -4.00
C TYR A 39 9.66 -1.16 -4.33
N ASP A 40 10.07 -0.66 -5.49
CA ASP A 40 9.78 0.71 -5.92
C ASP A 40 8.28 1.02 -5.96
N ILE A 41 7.46 0.03 -6.33
CA ILE A 41 6.01 0.18 -6.34
C ILE A 41 5.47 0.31 -4.91
N CYS A 42 6.03 -0.40 -3.94
CA CYS A 42 5.69 -0.19 -2.53
C CYS A 42 5.94 1.26 -2.10
N MET A 43 7.11 1.80 -2.46
CA MET A 43 7.48 3.18 -2.14
C MET A 43 6.58 4.22 -2.84
N VAL A 44 6.18 3.95 -4.09
CA VAL A 44 5.19 4.76 -4.81
C VAL A 44 3.84 4.73 -4.10
N MET A 45 3.36 3.56 -3.68
CA MET A 45 2.09 3.44 -2.95
C MET A 45 2.12 4.25 -1.65
N ILE A 46 3.18 4.13 -0.85
CA ILE A 46 3.35 4.92 0.39
C ILE A 46 3.32 6.42 0.08
N LYS A 47 4.06 6.87 -0.96
CA LYS A 47 4.10 8.27 -1.36
C LYS A 47 2.73 8.79 -1.78
N LEU A 48 1.96 8.00 -2.54
CA LEU A 48 0.62 8.38 -2.98
C LEU A 48 -0.35 8.51 -1.81
N ILE A 49 -0.35 7.54 -0.88
CA ILE A 49 -1.21 7.56 0.31
C ILE A 49 -0.87 8.76 1.19
N ARG A 50 0.41 8.94 1.54
CA ARG A 50 0.85 10.05 2.42
C ARG A 50 0.57 11.43 1.83
N ARG A 51 0.68 11.58 0.50
CA ARG A 51 0.39 12.84 -0.19
C ARG A 51 -1.07 12.97 -0.63
N LYS A 52 -1.90 11.97 -0.36
CA LYS A 52 -3.30 11.86 -0.81
C LYS A 52 -3.44 12.12 -2.32
N GLN A 53 -2.45 11.66 -3.09
CA GLN A 53 -2.35 11.86 -4.53
C GLN A 53 -3.09 10.77 -5.29
N ILE A 54 -3.81 11.17 -6.34
CA ILE A 54 -4.52 10.25 -7.22
C ILE A 54 -3.50 9.42 -8.02
N PRO A 55 -3.62 8.09 -8.04
CA PRO A 55 -2.76 7.25 -8.86
C PRO A 55 -3.01 7.56 -10.35
N LYS A 56 -1.91 7.72 -11.13
CA LYS A 56 -2.02 7.82 -12.60
C LYS A 56 -2.43 6.51 -13.27
N SER A 57 -2.17 5.38 -12.58
CA SER A 57 -2.51 4.05 -13.08
C SER A 57 -4.02 3.83 -13.03
N LYS A 58 -4.59 3.37 -14.15
CA LYS A 58 -6.01 2.96 -14.26
C LYS A 58 -6.26 1.51 -13.81
N SER A 59 -5.24 0.83 -13.29
CA SER A 59 -5.36 -0.57 -12.85
C SER A 59 -6.28 -0.67 -11.63
N LYS A 60 -7.36 -1.45 -11.78
CA LYS A 60 -8.28 -1.76 -10.68
C LYS A 60 -7.55 -2.35 -9.47
N TYR A 61 -6.67 -3.32 -9.69
CA TYR A 61 -5.88 -3.94 -8.62
C TYR A 61 -4.97 -2.94 -7.87
N PHE A 62 -4.38 -1.99 -8.61
CA PHE A 62 -3.54 -0.96 -8.00
C PHE A 62 -4.37 -0.02 -7.11
N ARG A 63 -5.56 0.37 -7.56
CA ARG A 63 -6.51 1.16 -6.77
C ARG A 63 -6.99 0.41 -5.53
N GLU A 64 -7.41 -0.83 -5.67
CA GLU A 64 -7.80 -1.69 -4.54
C GLU A 64 -6.68 -1.83 -3.52
N SER A 65 -5.43 -1.95 -3.98
CA SER A 65 -4.25 -1.99 -3.11
C SER A 65 -4.10 -0.70 -2.29
N LEU A 66 -4.26 0.47 -2.90
CA LEU A 66 -4.22 1.75 -2.19
C LEU A 66 -5.38 1.86 -1.19
N ILE A 67 -6.58 1.40 -1.54
CA ILE A 67 -7.75 1.39 -0.64
C ILE A 67 -7.51 0.47 0.56
N ARG A 68 -6.97 -0.74 0.35
CA ARG A 68 -6.61 -1.66 1.45
C ARG A 68 -5.57 -1.07 2.39
N LEU A 69 -4.59 -0.36 1.84
CA LEU A 69 -3.51 0.26 2.61
C LEU A 69 -3.91 1.56 3.30
N SER A 70 -4.86 2.32 2.78
CA SER A 70 -5.27 3.60 3.37
C SER A 70 -6.19 3.41 4.59
N ASP A 71 -6.07 4.32 5.53
CA ASP A 71 -6.98 4.54 6.67
C ASP A 71 -7.74 5.87 6.55
N ASP A 72 -7.32 6.78 5.65
CA ASP A 72 -8.03 8.02 5.33
C ASP A 72 -9.24 7.75 4.41
N ARG A 73 -10.46 7.96 4.94
CA ARG A 73 -11.72 7.77 4.22
C ARG A 73 -11.87 8.71 3.02
N ASN A 74 -11.48 9.98 3.16
CA ASN A 74 -11.58 10.96 2.07
C ASN A 74 -10.67 10.57 0.90
N TYR A 75 -9.49 10.00 1.18
CA TYR A 75 -8.59 9.51 0.14
C TYR A 75 -9.14 8.23 -0.52
N ILE A 76 -9.70 7.31 0.27
CA ILE A 76 -10.36 6.09 -0.24
C ILE A 76 -11.50 6.46 -1.18
N ASP A 77 -12.38 7.36 -0.77
CA ASP A 77 -13.53 7.80 -1.56
C ASP A 77 -13.07 8.48 -2.86
N LYS A 78 -12.01 9.29 -2.80
CA LYS A 78 -11.40 9.87 -4.01
C LYS A 78 -10.91 8.81 -4.98
N ILE A 79 -10.20 7.78 -4.52
CA ILE A 79 -9.69 6.73 -5.42
C ILE A 79 -10.80 5.84 -5.96
N SER A 80 -11.81 5.55 -5.15
CA SER A 80 -12.90 4.65 -5.53
C SER A 80 -13.78 5.19 -6.66
N ASN A 81 -13.82 6.52 -6.82
CA ASN A 81 -14.66 7.20 -7.81
C ASN A 81 -13.91 7.58 -9.11
N ILE A 82 -12.73 7.00 -9.36
CA ILE A 82 -11.87 7.22 -10.54
C ILE A 82 -11.76 5.92 -11.32
#